data_AF-A0A2V8J387-F1
#
_entry.id   AF-A0A2V8J387-F1
#
_cell.length_a   1.000
_cell.length_b   1.000
_cell.length_c   1.000
_cell.angle_alpha   90.00
_cell.angle_beta   90.00
_cell.angle_gamma   90.00
#
_symmetry.space_group_name_H-M   'P 1'
#
loop_
_entity.id
_entity.type
_entity.pdbx_description
1 polymer ?
#
loop_
_entity_poly.entity_id
_entity_poly.type
_entity_poly.pdbx_seq_one_letter_code
_entity_poly.pdbx_strand_id
1 'polypeptide(L)'
;MVTPSARVTVSELGNNENGSIVSIGPVLLFSTESGDAWMLDPVGELATAIARQGEALPVHIEDTNRNFMVAWMGNYRIDGELFLYRDKASGNTRTIFGYPTDRIAEQITRTFG
;
A
#
# COMPACT_ATOMS: atom_id res chain seq x y z
N MET A 1 15.01 17.39 -19.30
CA MET A 1 14.96 15.97 -18.89
C MET A 1 13.54 15.73 -18.39
N VAL A 2 12.82 14.79 -18.98
CA VAL A 2 11.43 14.48 -18.61
C VAL A 2 11.51 13.39 -17.56
N THR A 3 11.13 13.69 -16.31
CA THR A 3 10.98 12.65 -15.29
C THR A 3 9.82 11.75 -15.72
N PRO A 4 10.02 10.44 -15.95
CA PRO A 4 8.90 9.56 -16.26
C PRO A 4 7.95 9.53 -15.06
N SER A 5 6.74 10.04 -15.23
CA SER A 5 5.66 9.89 -14.26
C SER A 5 4.93 8.61 -14.61
N ALA A 6 5.22 7.54 -13.86
CA ALA A 6 4.42 6.33 -13.93
C ALA A 6 3.07 6.62 -13.28
N ARG A 7 2.00 6.69 -14.08
CA ARG A 7 0.63 6.66 -13.55
C ARG A 7 0.29 5.22 -13.22
N VAL A 8 0.32 4.87 -11.93
CA VAL A 8 -0.34 3.64 -11.47
C VAL A 8 -1.83 3.87 -11.60
N THR A 9 -2.39 3.36 -12.69
CA THR A 9 -3.84 3.31 -12.85
C THR A 9 -4.30 2.09 -12.07
N VAL A 10 -4.86 2.32 -10.89
CA VAL A 10 -5.47 1.31 -10.03
C VAL A 10 -6.68 0.71 -10.76
N SER A 11 -6.41 -0.15 -11.73
CA SER A 11 -7.39 -0.77 -12.63
C SER A 11 -7.52 -2.27 -12.37
N GLU A 12 -6.55 -2.87 -11.65
CA GLU A 12 -6.65 -4.23 -11.09
C GLU A 12 -7.26 -4.27 -9.68
N LEU A 13 -7.33 -3.15 -8.94
CA LEU A 13 -8.25 -3.04 -7.78
C LEU A 13 -9.65 -2.73 -8.33
N GLY A 14 -10.13 -3.57 -9.25
CA GLY A 14 -11.38 -3.38 -9.95
C GLY A 14 -12.54 -3.33 -8.96
N ASN A 15 -13.35 -2.29 -9.10
CA ASN A 15 -14.80 -2.11 -8.81
C ASN A 15 -15.53 -3.06 -7.84
N ASN A 16 -14.84 -3.65 -6.87
CA ASN A 16 -15.41 -4.59 -5.92
C ASN A 16 -15.87 -3.79 -4.71
N GLU A 17 -17.16 -3.88 -4.40
CA GLU A 17 -17.81 -3.24 -3.26
C GLU A 17 -17.23 -3.68 -1.89
N ASN A 18 -16.22 -4.57 -1.85
CA ASN A 18 -15.64 -5.17 -0.64
C ASN A 18 -14.12 -4.95 -0.46
N GLY A 19 -13.49 -4.07 -1.25
CA GLY A 19 -12.03 -3.92 -1.26
C GLY A 19 -11.30 -5.14 -1.86
N SER A 20 -9.99 -5.01 -2.07
CA SER A 20 -9.20 -6.05 -2.75
C SER A 20 -7.78 -6.12 -2.19
N ILE A 21 -7.14 -7.29 -2.31
CA ILE A 21 -5.75 -7.52 -1.92
C ILE A 21 -5.08 -8.28 -3.06
N VAL A 22 -3.96 -7.75 -3.57
CA VAL A 22 -3.20 -8.32 -4.70
C VAL A 22 -1.71 -8.20 -4.39
N SER A 23 -0.91 -9.19 -4.80
CA SER A 23 0.54 -9.14 -4.70
C SER A 23 1.16 -9.06 -6.10
N ILE A 24 2.10 -8.13 -6.30
CA ILE A 24 2.82 -7.95 -7.58
C ILE A 24 4.32 -7.87 -7.28
N GLY A 25 5.06 -8.90 -7.68
CA GLY A 25 6.49 -8.98 -7.34
C GLY A 25 6.71 -8.86 -5.83
N PRO A 26 7.54 -7.93 -5.35
CA PRO A 26 7.85 -7.77 -3.92
C PRO A 26 6.81 -6.95 -3.13
N VAL A 27 5.76 -6.44 -3.76
CA VAL A 27 4.79 -5.55 -3.08
C VAL A 27 3.42 -6.18 -2.93
N LEU A 28 2.70 -5.78 -1.89
CA LEU A 28 1.29 -6.07 -1.67
C LEU A 28 0.49 -4.76 -1.83
N LEU A 29 -0.52 -4.78 -2.69
CA LEU A 29 -1.50 -3.72 -2.81
C LEU A 29 -2.79 -4.14 -2.15
N PHE A 30 -3.41 -3.24 -1.39
CA PHE A 30 -4.77 -3.45 -0.92
C PHE A 30 -5.62 -2.20 -1.02
N SER A 31 -6.93 -2.41 -1.15
CA SER A 31 -7.97 -1.39 -1.03
C SER A 31 -9.03 -1.81 -0.03
N THR A 32 -9.70 -0.83 0.57
CA THR A 32 -10.82 -1.03 1.48
C THR A 32 -12.13 -0.55 0.85
N GLU A 33 -13.25 -0.98 1.40
CA GLU A 33 -14.59 -0.47 1.03
C GLU A 33 -14.70 1.04 1.24
N SER A 34 -14.02 1.59 2.25
CA SER A 34 -13.95 3.03 2.47
C SER A 34 -13.18 3.80 1.39
N GLY A 35 -12.62 3.14 0.38
CA GLY A 35 -11.86 3.77 -0.70
C GLY A 35 -10.43 4.16 -0.31
N ASP A 36 -9.91 3.69 0.82
CA ASP A 36 -8.49 3.81 1.11
C ASP A 36 -7.75 2.72 0.34
N ALA A 37 -6.58 3.06 -0.19
CA ALA A 37 -5.72 2.09 -0.87
C ALA A 37 -4.26 2.32 -0.50
N TRP A 38 -3.52 1.22 -0.45
CA TRP A 38 -2.13 1.19 0.02
C TRP A 38 -1.29 0.27 -0.83
N MET A 39 0.00 0.59 -0.88
CA MET A 39 1.06 -0.30 -1.31
C MET A 39 1.97 -0.57 -0.11
N LEU A 40 2.30 -1.84 0.10
CA LEU A 40 3.14 -2.33 1.18
C LEU A 40 4.37 -3.06 0.62
N ASP A 41 5.49 -2.91 1.31
CA ASP A 41 6.64 -3.81 1.26
C ASP A 41 6.62 -4.65 2.55
N PRO A 42 6.19 -5.93 2.46
CA PRO A 42 6.10 -6.79 3.63
C PRO A 42 7.45 -7.17 4.26
N VAL A 43 8.54 -7.16 3.49
CA VAL A 43 9.87 -7.52 4.00
C VAL A 43 10.47 -6.36 4.77
N GLY A 44 10.31 -5.13 4.26
CA GLY A 44 10.82 -3.91 4.90
C GLY A 44 9.87 -3.27 5.92
N GLU A 45 8.66 -3.80 6.09
CA GLU A 45 7.56 -3.18 6.84
C GLU A 45 7.31 -1.72 6.40
N LEU A 46 7.40 -1.47 5.09
CA LEU A 46 7.24 -0.13 4.50
C LEU A 46 5.85 0.03 3.88
N ALA A 47 5.32 1.24 3.95
CA ALA A 47 4.01 1.53 3.40
C ALA A 47 3.98 2.90 2.74
N THR A 48 3.15 3.01 1.70
CA THR A 48 2.69 4.28 1.16
C THR A 48 1.20 4.19 0.84
N ALA A 49 0.44 5.19 1.28
CA ALA A 49 -0.96 5.31 0.88
C ALA A 49 -1.02 5.78 -0.57
N ILE A 50 -1.84 5.13 -1.39
CA ILE A 50 -2.02 5.44 -2.81
C ILE A 50 -3.42 6.03 -3.09
N ALA A 51 -4.38 5.83 -2.18
CA ALA A 51 -5.64 6.55 -2.15
C ALA A 51 -6.18 6.71 -0.71
N ARG A 52 -7.02 7.72 -0.50
CA ARG A 52 -7.75 7.97 0.76
C ARG A 52 -9.17 8.35 0.44
N GLN A 53 -10.15 7.63 0.98
CA GLN A 53 -11.57 7.91 0.78
C GLN A 53 -11.96 8.06 -0.71
N GLY A 54 -11.34 7.25 -1.57
CA GLY A 54 -11.55 7.29 -3.02
C GLY A 54 -10.71 8.35 -3.76
N GLU A 55 -10.03 9.26 -3.05
CA GLU A 55 -9.15 10.24 -3.66
C GLU A 55 -7.73 9.68 -3.85
N ALA A 56 -7.25 9.69 -5.10
CA ALA A 56 -5.89 9.24 -5.41
C ALA A 56 -4.85 10.18 -4.79
N LEU A 57 -3.84 9.59 -4.16
CA LEU A 57 -2.69 10.31 -3.61
C LEU A 57 -1.51 10.27 -4.57
N PRO A 58 -0.66 11.32 -4.59
CA PRO A 58 0.58 11.27 -5.35
C PRO A 58 1.51 10.21 -4.76
N VAL A 59 2.01 9.32 -5.61
CA VAL A 59 3.00 8.30 -5.27
C VAL A 59 4.16 8.45 -6.24
N HIS A 60 5.38 8.52 -5.71
CA HIS A 60 6.58 8.58 -6.53
C HIS A 60 7.13 7.18 -6.74
N ILE A 61 7.03 6.70 -7.98
CA ILE A 61 7.58 5.43 -8.43
C ILE A 61 8.54 5.73 -9.57
N GLU A 62 9.80 5.35 -9.38
CA GLU A 62 10.81 5.42 -10.43
C GLU A 62 10.95 4.05 -11.06
N ASP A 63 10.58 3.94 -12.32
CA ASP A 63 10.76 2.72 -13.10
C ASP A 63 12.09 2.79 -13.87
N THR A 64 12.85 1.70 -13.81
CA THR A 64 14.05 1.47 -14.61
C THR A 64 13.84 0.17 -15.39
N ASN A 65 14.58 -0.06 -16.48
CA ASN A 65 14.37 -1.19 -17.40
C ASN A 65 14.22 -2.60 -16.76
N ARG A 66 14.62 -2.81 -15.50
CA ARG A 66 14.47 -4.08 -14.78
C ARG A 66 13.94 -3.97 -13.34
N ASN A 67 13.87 -2.78 -12.77
CA ASN A 67 13.54 -2.57 -11.36
C ASN A 67 12.69 -1.31 -11.22
N PHE A 68 11.76 -1.32 -10.27
CA PHE A 68 11.09 -0.11 -9.82
C PHE A 68 11.56 0.25 -8.41
N MET A 69 11.59 1.55 -8.11
CA MET A 69 11.80 2.08 -6.78
C MET A 69 10.55 2.82 -6.34
N VAL A 70 10.06 2.51 -5.15
CA VAL A 70 8.94 3.22 -4.53
C VAL A 70 9.50 4.14 -3.45
N ALA A 71 9.12 5.41 -3.50
CA ALA A 71 9.38 6.31 -2.38
C ALA A 71 8.41 5.96 -1.24
N TRP A 72 8.86 5.12 -0.31
CA TRP A 72 8.04 4.69 0.84
C TRP A 72 7.87 5.82 1.86
N MET A 73 6.62 6.26 2.06
CA MET A 73 6.29 7.40 2.92
C MET A 73 6.30 7.08 4.42
N GLY A 74 6.21 5.79 4.79
CA GLY A 74 6.16 5.39 6.18
C GLY A 74 6.52 3.93 6.42
N ASN A 75 6.41 3.55 7.68
CA ASN A 75 6.42 2.17 8.14
C ASN A 75 5.01 1.78 8.55
N TYR A 76 4.69 0.50 8.43
CA TYR A 76 3.44 -0.03 8.95
C TYR A 76 3.69 -1.21 9.90
N ARG A 77 2.69 -1.48 10.74
CA ARG A 77 2.61 -2.70 11.53
C ARG A 77 1.15 -3.12 11.63
N ILE A 78 0.94 -4.43 11.60
CA ILE A 78 -0.35 -5.02 11.93
C ILE A 78 -0.26 -5.54 13.38
N ASP A 79 -1.20 -5.11 14.21
CA ASP A 79 -1.35 -5.56 15.60
C ASP A 79 -2.81 -5.94 15.84
N GLY A 80 -3.13 -7.22 15.63
CA GLY A 80 -4.51 -7.71 15.59
C GLY A 80 -5.33 -6.97 14.51
N GLU A 81 -6.40 -6.32 14.94
CA GLU A 81 -7.31 -5.54 14.08
C GLU A 81 -6.75 -4.15 13.70
N LEU A 82 -5.60 -3.78 14.25
CA LEU A 82 -5.03 -2.44 14.06
C LEU A 82 -4.04 -2.41 12.90
N PHE A 83 -4.26 -1.49 11.98
CA PHE A 83 -3.24 -1.07 11.03
C PHE A 83 -2.56 0.19 11.56
N LEU A 84 -1.34 0.04 12.06
CA LEU A 84 -0.51 1.14 12.56
C LEU A 84 0.35 1.67 11.42
N TYR A 85 0.31 2.97 11.17
CA TYR A 85 1.16 3.63 10.19
C TYR A 85 1.96 4.75 10.85
N ARG A 86 3.29 4.71 10.71
CA ARG A 86 4.18 5.80 11.11
C ARG A 86 4.70 6.54 9.89
N ASP A 87 4.34 7.80 9.79
CA ASP A 87 4.80 8.69 8.74
C ASP A 87 6.27 9.07 8.94
N LYS A 88 7.12 8.90 7.92
CA LYS A 88 8.56 9.19 8.03
C LYS A 88 8.87 10.68 8.12
N ALA A 89 8.10 11.51 7.43
CA ALA A 89 8.38 12.95 7.35
C ALA A 89 8.02 13.66 8.66
N SER A 90 6.86 13.34 9.23
CA SER A 90 6.35 13.98 10.45
C SER A 90 6.64 13.20 11.73
N GLY A 91 6.97 11.91 11.64
CA GLY A 91 7.10 11.00 12.79
C GLY A 91 5.75 10.61 13.43
N ASN A 92 4.64 11.16 12.93
CA ASN A 92 3.31 10.91 13.48
C ASN A 92 2.89 9.47 13.24
N THR A 93 2.27 8.87 14.26
CA THR A 93 1.69 7.53 14.17
C THR A 93 0.17 7.65 14.08
N ARG A 94 -0.42 6.95 13.11
CA ARG A 94 -1.86 6.81 12.93
C ARG A 94 -2.26 5.37 13.24
N THR A 95 -3.27 5.20 14.07
CA THR A 95 -3.93 3.92 14.31
C THR A 95 -5.19 3.89 13.45
N ILE A 96 -5.30 2.89 12.57
CA ILE A 96 -6.41 2.77 11.63
C ILE A 96 -7.18 1.49 11.92
N PHE A 97 -8.49 1.62 12.05
CA PHE A 97 -9.44 0.54 12.32
C PHE A 97 -10.26 0.20 11.06
N GLY A 98 -10.82 -1.00 11.03
CA GLY A 98 -11.73 -1.44 9.96
C GLY A 98 -11.03 -1.84 8.64
N TYR A 99 -9.70 -1.85 8.63
CA TYR A 99 -8.95 -2.46 7.53
C TYR A 99 -8.96 -3.98 7.66
N PRO A 100 -8.86 -4.73 6.53
CA PRO A 100 -8.89 -6.19 6.56
C PRO A 100 -7.54 -6.77 6.99
N THR A 101 -7.07 -6.46 8.21
CA THR A 101 -5.73 -6.79 8.71
C THR A 101 -5.45 -8.30 8.71
N ASP A 102 -6.43 -9.13 9.06
CA ASP A 102 -6.30 -10.59 9.01
C ASP A 102 -5.99 -11.09 7.60
N ARG A 103 -6.73 -10.59 6.60
CA ARG A 103 -6.52 -10.95 5.19
C ARG A 103 -5.17 -10.44 4.67
N ILE A 104 -4.75 -9.25 5.11
CA ILE A 104 -3.43 -8.71 4.74
C ILE A 104 -2.33 -9.59 5.34
N ALA A 105 -2.42 -9.95 6.62
CA ALA A 105 -1.45 -10.81 7.29
C ALA A 105 -1.38 -12.21 6.66
N GLU A 106 -2.54 -12.82 6.38
CA GLU A 106 -2.62 -14.12 5.70
C GLU A 106 -1.97 -14.06 4.32
N GLN A 107 -2.27 -13.03 3.52
CA GLN A 107 -1.66 -12.86 2.21
C GLN A 107 -0.15 -12.65 2.30
N ILE A 108 0.32 -11.92 3.32
CA ILE A 108 1.75 -11.73 3.57
C ILE A 108 2.42 -13.06 3.84
N THR A 109 1.91 -13.85 4.80
CA THR A 109 2.46 -15.16 5.14
C THR A 109 2.46 -16.11 3.95
N ARG A 110 1.39 -16.11 3.14
CA ARG A 110 1.28 -16.99 1.97
C ARG A 110 2.30 -16.68 0.88
N THR A 111 2.67 -15.41 0.71
CA THR A 111 3.41 -14.95 -0.48
C THR A 111 4.86 -14.60 -0.19
N PHE A 112 5.13 -14.08 1.02
CA PHE A 112 6.43 -13.53 1.42
C PHE A 112 7.00 -14.20 2.68
N GLY A 113 6.30 -15.20 3.24
CA GLY A 113 6.74 -16.01 4.38
C GLY A 113 7.66 -17.17 4.01
#